data_AF-A0A9K3JUB0-F1
#
_entry.id   AF-A0A9K3JUB0-F1
#
_cell.length_a   1.000
_cell.length_b   1.000
_cell.length_c   1.000
_cell.angle_alpha   90.00
_cell.angle_beta   90.00
_cell.angle_gamma   90.00
#
_symmetry.space_group_name_H-M   'P 1'
#
loop_
_entity.id
_entity.type
_entity.pdbx_description
1 polymer ?
#
loop_
_entity_poly.entity_id
_entity_poly.type
_entity_poly.pdbx_seq_one_letter_code
_entity_poly.pdbx_strand_id
1 'polypeptide(L)'
;MGVIEKQKMMNKESEFMRFKTNYLNSYFEKLEISSNEPDWNVMILQTMKFKEFLDCKALLDMMDDDEYVGKYKFILQSKFEEMVEWFITKKLGVTTRPIPAYASNNRKICLLDLYLIIEREGGHRHVTENNLWPMIAKEIGFEYSDGELMRLVYVVYLDVLVYYHKFKTIQSMFMTKK
;
A
#
# COMPACT_ATOMS: atom_id res chain seq x y z
N MET A 1 -30.22 -33.12 53.81
CA MET A 1 -29.75 -31.94 53.04
C MET A 1 -29.56 -32.34 51.59
N GLY A 2 -30.66 -32.54 50.85
CA GLY A 2 -30.60 -33.20 49.54
C GLY A 2 -31.71 -32.71 48.63
N VAL A 3 -31.37 -32.41 47.38
CA VAL A 3 -32.26 -31.98 46.29
C VAL A 3 -32.73 -30.51 46.35
N ILE A 4 -33.41 -30.05 47.40
CA ILE A 4 -34.00 -28.69 47.42
C ILE A 4 -32.93 -27.59 47.44
N GLU A 5 -31.87 -27.77 48.24
CA GLU A 5 -30.75 -26.82 48.32
C GLU A 5 -29.92 -26.79 47.02
N LYS A 6 -29.76 -27.95 46.36
CA LYS A 6 -29.11 -28.05 45.04
C LYS A 6 -29.91 -27.34 43.95
N GLN A 7 -31.24 -27.47 43.95
CA GLN A 7 -32.10 -26.78 42.99
C GLN A 7 -32.08 -25.25 43.19
N LYS A 8 -32.04 -24.78 44.45
CA LYS A 8 -31.87 -23.35 44.76
C LYS A 8 -30.51 -22.81 44.31
N MET A 9 -29.42 -23.58 44.46
CA MET A 9 -28.09 -23.20 43.97
C MET A 9 -28.05 -23.12 42.44
N MET A 10 -28.58 -24.14 41.75
CA MET A 10 -28.65 -24.16 40.28
C MET A 10 -29.49 -23.01 39.72
N ASN A 11 -30.62 -22.68 40.34
CA ASN A 11 -31.45 -21.57 39.90
C ASN A 11 -30.73 -20.22 40.06
N LYS A 12 -30.01 -20.01 41.18
CA LYS A 12 -29.20 -18.81 41.39
C LYS A 12 -28.05 -18.68 40.39
N GLU A 13 -27.41 -19.80 40.05
CA GLU A 13 -26.34 -19.83 39.06
C GLU A 13 -26.86 -19.53 37.65
N SER A 14 -28.05 -20.06 37.30
CA SER A 14 -28.75 -19.74 36.05
C SER A 14 -29.13 -18.25 35.97
N GLU A 15 -29.66 -17.67 37.05
CA GLU A 15 -30.01 -16.25 37.11
C GLU A 15 -28.77 -15.36 36.99
N PHE A 16 -27.68 -15.73 37.66
CA PHE A 16 -26.41 -15.02 37.56
C PHE A 16 -25.83 -15.07 36.15
N MET A 17 -25.88 -16.24 35.50
CA MET A 17 -25.43 -16.39 34.11
C MET A 17 -26.28 -15.56 33.16
N ARG A 18 -27.61 -15.54 33.35
CA ARG A 18 -28.50 -14.69 32.55
C ARG A 18 -28.21 -13.21 32.73
N PHE A 19 -27.94 -12.78 33.96
CA PHE A 19 -27.54 -11.39 34.26
C PHE A 19 -26.19 -11.05 33.61
N LYS A 20 -25.20 -11.93 33.73
CA LYS A 20 -23.87 -11.76 33.12
C LYS A 20 -23.96 -11.66 31.60
N THR A 21 -24.72 -12.53 30.96
CA THR A 21 -24.94 -12.50 29.50
C THR A 21 -25.63 -11.22 29.07
N ASN A 22 -26.69 -10.81 29.76
CA ASN A 22 -27.40 -9.57 29.42
C ASN A 22 -26.53 -8.33 29.65
N TYR A 23 -25.73 -8.32 30.71
CA TYR A 23 -24.79 -7.24 30.99
C TYR A 23 -23.70 -7.16 29.92
N LEU A 24 -23.08 -8.29 29.55
CA LEU A 24 -22.06 -8.34 28.50
C LEU A 24 -22.64 -7.94 27.14
N ASN A 25 -23.82 -8.45 26.77
CA ASN A 25 -24.46 -8.07 25.51
C ASN A 25 -24.80 -6.58 25.49
N SER A 26 -25.38 -6.04 26.57
CA SER A 26 -25.63 -4.59 26.67
C SER A 26 -24.34 -3.78 26.68
N TYR A 27 -23.25 -4.28 27.28
CA TYR A 27 -21.94 -3.64 27.26
C TYR A 27 -21.33 -3.64 25.87
N PHE A 28 -21.43 -4.74 25.11
CA PHE A 28 -20.96 -4.82 23.72
C PHE A 28 -21.85 -4.04 22.75
N GLU A 29 -23.15 -3.93 23.00
CA GLU A 29 -24.06 -3.08 22.22
C GLU A 29 -23.85 -1.57 22.52
N LYS A 30 -23.46 -1.22 23.75
CA LYS A 30 -23.13 0.16 24.18
C LYS A 30 -21.69 0.56 23.92
N LEU A 31 -20.80 -0.42 23.80
CA LEU A 31 -19.55 -0.28 23.07
C LEU A 31 -19.96 -0.13 21.61
N GLU A 32 -20.42 1.06 21.25
CA GLU A 32 -20.07 1.60 19.95
C GLU A 32 -18.54 1.40 19.86
N ILE A 33 -18.09 0.35 19.18
CA ILE A 33 -16.72 0.24 18.72
C ILE A 33 -16.55 1.51 17.91
N SER A 34 -15.94 2.50 18.55
CA SER A 34 -16.18 3.88 18.16
C SER A 34 -15.75 3.99 16.71
N SER A 35 -16.59 4.59 15.90
CA SER A 35 -16.27 5.16 14.59
C SER A 35 -15.18 6.26 14.67
N ASN A 36 -14.42 6.29 15.76
CA ASN A 36 -13.44 7.27 16.19
C ASN A 36 -12.07 6.61 16.50
N GLU A 37 -11.87 5.31 16.24
CA GLU A 37 -10.51 4.77 16.18
C GLU A 37 -9.76 5.48 15.04
N PRO A 38 -8.59 6.07 15.31
CA PRO A 38 -7.80 6.69 14.26
C PRO A 38 -7.43 5.62 13.23
N ASP A 39 -7.56 5.93 11.95
CA ASP A 39 -7.18 5.00 10.89
C ASP A 39 -5.67 4.72 11.01
N TRP A 40 -5.34 3.57 11.59
CA TRP A 40 -3.96 3.16 11.86
C TRP A 40 -3.13 3.11 10.58
N ASN A 41 -3.72 2.77 9.44
CA ASN A 41 -3.01 2.77 8.15
C ASN A 41 -2.63 4.19 7.73
N VAL A 42 -3.54 5.15 7.92
CA VAL A 42 -3.24 6.57 7.68
C VAL A 42 -2.10 7.05 8.58
N MET A 43 -2.14 6.71 9.87
CA MET A 43 -1.08 7.09 10.81
C MET A 43 0.27 6.46 10.45
N ILE A 44 0.30 5.17 10.09
CA ILE A 44 1.50 4.47 9.66
C ILE A 44 2.06 5.11 8.39
N LEU A 45 1.23 5.32 7.36
CA LEU A 45 1.66 5.94 6.11
C LEU A 45 2.21 7.36 6.33
N GLN A 46 1.56 8.17 7.17
CA GLN A 46 2.02 9.52 7.48
C GLN A 46 3.37 9.54 8.22
N THR A 47 3.57 8.60 9.14
CA THR A 47 4.79 8.52 9.95
C THR A 47 5.94 7.79 9.26
N MET A 48 5.66 7.07 8.16
CA MET A 48 6.64 6.37 7.36
C MET A 48 7.69 7.34 6.79
N LYS A 49 8.96 6.96 6.93
CA LYS A 49 10.12 7.70 6.41
C LYS A 49 11.04 6.74 5.69
N PHE A 50 11.62 7.20 4.59
CA PHE A 50 12.59 6.43 3.82
C PHE A 50 14.00 6.76 4.31
N LYS A 51 14.69 5.78 4.89
CA LYS A 51 16.08 5.88 5.37
C LYS A 51 16.95 4.77 4.80
N GLU A 52 16.35 3.64 4.47
CA GLU A 52 17.00 2.52 3.82
C GLU A 52 16.11 1.89 2.75
N PHE A 53 16.70 1.01 1.93
CA PHE A 53 15.97 0.38 0.84
C PHE A 53 14.84 -0.55 1.34
N LEU A 54 14.95 -1.05 2.57
CA LEU A 54 13.91 -1.88 3.19
C LEU A 54 12.61 -1.09 3.39
N ASP A 55 12.69 0.21 3.70
CA ASP A 55 11.51 1.08 3.81
C ASP A 55 10.80 1.22 2.46
N CYS A 56 11.56 1.34 1.36
CA CYS A 56 11.01 1.37 0.02
C CYS A 56 10.28 0.05 -0.31
N LYS A 57 10.91 -1.08 0.02
CA LYS A 57 10.31 -2.40 -0.16
C LYS A 57 9.00 -2.52 0.62
N ALA A 58 8.97 -2.10 1.89
CA ALA A 58 7.76 -2.16 2.70
C ALA A 58 6.60 -1.38 2.09
N LEU A 59 6.86 -0.20 1.50
CA LEU A 59 5.81 0.56 0.81
C LEU A 59 5.32 -0.17 -0.44
N LEU A 60 6.23 -0.74 -1.24
CA LEU A 60 5.88 -1.50 -2.43
C LEU A 60 5.06 -2.76 -2.08
N ASP A 61 5.47 -3.51 -1.06
CA ASP A 61 4.74 -4.70 -0.59
C ASP A 61 3.33 -4.35 -0.08
N MET A 62 3.14 -3.16 0.54
CA MET A 62 1.80 -2.68 0.95
C MET A 62 0.89 -2.34 -0.25
N MET A 63 1.48 -2.07 -1.41
CA MET A 63 0.74 -1.71 -2.63
C MET A 63 0.34 -2.91 -3.48
N ASP A 64 0.67 -4.14 -3.08
CA ASP A 64 0.22 -5.37 -3.74
C ASP A 64 -1.29 -5.64 -3.54
N ASP A 65 -1.93 -4.95 -2.60
CA ASP A 65 -3.38 -5.02 -2.33
C ASP A 65 -4.13 -3.88 -3.02
N ASP A 66 -4.88 -4.21 -4.09
CA ASP A 66 -5.67 -3.26 -4.88
C ASP A 66 -6.75 -2.53 -4.05
N GLU A 67 -7.35 -3.19 -3.06
CA GLU A 67 -8.36 -2.58 -2.20
C GLU A 67 -7.71 -1.54 -1.27
N TYR A 68 -6.53 -1.87 -0.75
CA TYR A 68 -5.70 -0.95 0.05
C TYR A 68 -5.28 0.27 -0.77
N VAL A 69 -4.79 0.05 -1.99
CA VAL A 69 -4.38 1.14 -2.91
C VAL A 69 -5.56 2.04 -3.23
N GLY A 70 -6.73 1.47 -3.51
CA GLY A 70 -7.96 2.23 -3.78
C GLY A 70 -8.37 3.10 -2.58
N LYS A 71 -8.32 2.55 -1.37
CA LYS A 71 -8.72 3.25 -0.14
C LYS A 71 -7.77 4.38 0.24
N TYR A 72 -6.46 4.20 0.06
CA TYR A 72 -5.43 5.14 0.54
C TYR A 72 -4.69 5.88 -0.58
N LYS A 73 -5.23 5.88 -1.81
CA LYS A 73 -4.58 6.38 -3.04
C LYS A 73 -3.85 7.71 -2.87
N PHE A 74 -4.50 8.72 -2.30
CA PHE A 74 -3.93 10.06 -2.16
C PHE A 74 -2.67 10.09 -1.27
N ILE A 75 -2.72 9.38 -0.14
CA ILE A 75 -1.61 9.32 0.82
C ILE A 75 -0.47 8.49 0.22
N LEU A 76 -0.81 7.35 -0.39
CA LEU A 76 0.14 6.50 -1.10
C LEU A 76 0.84 7.27 -2.23
N GLN A 77 0.13 8.11 -2.98
CA GLN A 77 0.74 8.92 -4.04
C GLN A 77 1.81 9.86 -3.49
N SER A 78 1.51 10.59 -2.41
CA SER A 78 2.50 11.46 -1.75
C SER A 78 3.70 10.65 -1.25
N LYS A 79 3.45 9.51 -0.60
CA LYS A 79 4.51 8.66 -0.04
C LYS A 79 5.36 7.99 -1.11
N PHE A 80 4.75 7.62 -2.23
CA PHE A 80 5.45 7.07 -3.37
C PHE A 80 6.38 8.10 -4.02
N GLU A 81 5.94 9.35 -4.14
CA GLU A 81 6.80 10.45 -4.60
C GLU A 81 7.97 10.71 -3.64
N GLU A 82 7.71 10.75 -2.32
CA GLU A 82 8.76 10.87 -1.29
C GLU A 82 9.78 9.70 -1.38
N MET A 83 9.29 8.47 -1.60
CA MET A 83 10.13 7.28 -1.75
C MET A 83 11.03 7.39 -2.99
N VAL A 84 10.46 7.75 -4.14
CA VAL A 84 11.20 7.90 -5.40
C VAL A 84 12.23 9.03 -5.28
N GLU A 85 11.87 10.16 -4.65
CA GLU A 85 12.79 11.26 -4.38
C GLU A 85 13.95 10.83 -3.50
N TRP A 86 13.67 10.15 -2.39
CA TRP A 86 14.72 9.65 -1.52
C TRP A 86 15.62 8.65 -2.26
N PHE A 87 15.05 7.73 -3.04
CA PHE A 87 15.83 6.74 -3.77
C PHE A 87 16.76 7.40 -4.81
N ILE A 88 16.27 8.36 -5.58
CA ILE A 88 17.07 9.02 -6.61
C ILE A 88 18.12 9.94 -5.98
N THR A 89 17.73 10.77 -5.01
CA THR A 89 18.62 11.82 -4.47
C THR A 89 19.55 11.30 -3.38
N LYS A 90 19.08 10.44 -2.47
CA LYS A 90 19.87 9.96 -1.32
C LYS A 90 20.52 8.62 -1.60
N LYS A 91 19.83 7.69 -2.28
CA LYS A 91 20.38 6.35 -2.54
C LYS A 91 21.27 6.32 -3.78
N LEU A 92 20.85 6.95 -4.89
CA LEU A 92 21.63 7.00 -6.14
C LEU A 92 22.53 8.25 -6.25
N GLY A 93 22.28 9.29 -5.44
CA GLY A 93 23.07 10.54 -5.49
C GLY A 93 22.79 11.41 -6.71
N VAL A 94 21.69 11.19 -7.43
CA VAL A 94 21.33 11.93 -8.65
C VAL A 94 20.47 13.13 -8.27
N THR A 95 20.96 14.34 -8.53
CA THR A 95 20.24 15.60 -8.23
C THR A 95 19.76 16.34 -9.48
N THR A 96 20.11 15.84 -10.67
CA THR A 96 19.78 16.47 -11.96
C THR A 96 18.38 16.14 -12.47
N ARG A 97 17.63 15.27 -11.77
CA ARG A 97 16.29 14.82 -12.16
C ARG A 97 15.23 15.60 -11.38
N PRO A 98 14.44 16.48 -12.03
CA PRO A 98 13.41 17.24 -11.35
C PRO A 98 12.25 16.33 -10.93
N ILE A 99 11.94 16.31 -9.65
CA ILE A 99 10.77 15.61 -9.09
C ILE A 99 9.77 16.68 -8.63
N PRO A 100 8.47 16.57 -8.97
CA PRO A 100 7.83 15.51 -9.74
C PRO A 100 8.08 15.60 -11.25
N ALA A 101 7.83 14.51 -11.97
CA ALA A 101 7.97 14.47 -13.43
C ALA A 101 6.82 15.27 -14.09
N TYR A 102 7.16 16.19 -14.99
CA TYR A 102 6.21 16.95 -15.77
C TYR A 102 6.30 16.60 -17.25
N ALA A 103 5.15 16.54 -17.90
CA ALA A 103 5.05 16.51 -19.35
C ALA A 103 5.26 17.91 -19.95
N SER A 104 5.53 17.98 -21.25
CA SER A 104 5.79 19.24 -21.98
C SER A 104 4.66 20.27 -21.89
N ASN A 105 3.43 19.83 -21.58
CA ASN A 105 2.25 20.66 -21.37
C ASN A 105 2.07 21.12 -19.90
N ASN A 106 3.11 21.02 -19.07
CA ASN A 106 3.11 21.32 -17.64
C ASN A 106 2.12 20.46 -16.81
N ARG A 107 1.66 19.33 -17.35
CA ARG A 107 0.90 18.35 -16.58
C ARG A 107 1.84 17.48 -15.76
N LYS A 108 1.52 17.31 -14.47
CA LYS A 108 2.20 16.39 -13.58
C LYS A 108 1.89 14.95 -14.00
N ILE A 109 2.92 14.12 -14.13
CA ILE A 109 2.78 12.69 -14.39
C ILE A 109 2.72 11.98 -13.03
N CYS A 110 1.62 11.27 -12.78
CA CYS A 110 1.48 10.50 -11.55
C CYS A 110 2.36 9.24 -11.62
N LEU A 111 3.48 9.25 -10.89
CA LEU A 111 4.42 8.13 -10.87
C LEU A 111 3.79 6.87 -10.26
N LEU A 112 2.88 7.03 -9.30
CA LEU A 112 2.15 5.92 -8.68
C LEU A 112 1.25 5.22 -9.71
N ASP A 113 0.41 5.97 -10.44
CA ASP A 113 -0.49 5.39 -11.43
C ASP A 113 0.31 4.72 -12.56
N LEU A 114 1.42 5.34 -13.01
CA LEU A 114 2.31 4.76 -14.00
C LEU A 114 2.92 3.43 -13.52
N TYR A 115 3.34 3.35 -12.25
CA TYR A 115 3.86 2.13 -11.66
C TYR A 115 2.80 1.02 -11.60
N LEU A 116 1.61 1.33 -11.07
CA LEU A 116 0.53 0.35 -10.89
C LEU A 116 0.05 -0.23 -12.23
N ILE A 117 -0.16 0.61 -13.25
CA ILE A 117 -0.58 0.15 -14.58
C ILE A 117 0.49 -0.77 -15.16
N ILE A 118 1.77 -0.40 -15.07
CA ILE A 118 2.84 -1.22 -15.66
C ILE A 118 2.99 -2.56 -14.96
N GLU A 119 2.89 -2.63 -13.63
CA GLU A 119 2.92 -3.92 -12.93
C GLU A 119 1.67 -4.77 -13.26
N ARG A 120 0.48 -4.16 -13.40
CA ARG A 120 -0.74 -4.84 -13.87
C ARG A 120 -0.58 -5.44 -15.27
N GLU A 121 0.09 -4.72 -16.17
CA GLU A 121 0.38 -5.18 -17.54
C GLU A 121 1.60 -6.13 -17.61
N GLY A 122 2.04 -6.73 -16.50
CA GLY A 122 3.12 -7.73 -16.49
C GLY A 122 4.54 -7.14 -16.49
N GLY A 123 4.67 -5.86 -16.19
CA GLY A 123 5.93 -5.16 -15.98
C GLY A 123 6.54 -4.53 -17.24
N HIS A 124 7.59 -3.74 -17.01
CA HIS A 124 8.28 -2.93 -18.03
C HIS A 124 8.63 -3.68 -19.32
N ARG A 125 9.14 -4.92 -19.19
CA ARG A 125 9.56 -5.74 -20.32
C ARG A 125 8.37 -6.13 -21.20
N HIS A 126 7.27 -6.59 -20.61
CA HIS A 126 6.07 -6.99 -21.33
C HIS A 126 5.44 -5.79 -22.05
N VAL A 127 5.34 -4.65 -21.37
CA VAL A 127 4.82 -3.40 -21.93
C VAL A 127 5.62 -2.95 -23.15
N THR A 128 6.96 -3.06 -23.07
CA THR A 128 7.85 -2.63 -24.16
C THR A 128 7.83 -3.60 -25.35
N GLU A 129 7.86 -4.91 -25.10
CA GLU A 129 7.82 -5.93 -26.15
C GLU A 129 6.49 -5.91 -26.93
N ASN A 130 5.38 -5.56 -26.28
CA ASN A 130 4.05 -5.50 -26.89
C ASN A 130 3.63 -4.08 -27.33
N ASN A 131 4.52 -3.09 -27.24
CA ASN A 131 4.26 -1.69 -27.62
C ASN A 131 3.00 -1.09 -26.96
N LEU A 132 2.80 -1.34 -25.67
CA LEU A 132 1.61 -0.90 -24.92
C LEU A 132 1.70 0.54 -24.39
N TRP A 133 2.86 1.19 -24.52
CA TRP A 133 3.10 2.55 -24.03
C TRP A 133 2.07 3.60 -24.50
N PRO A 134 1.62 3.62 -25.77
CA PRO A 134 0.57 4.54 -26.20
C PRO A 134 -0.76 4.32 -25.47
N MET A 135 -1.11 3.06 -25.18
CA MET A 135 -2.33 2.70 -24.44
C MET A 135 -2.24 3.15 -22.99
N ILE A 136 -1.08 2.95 -22.35
CA ILE A 136 -0.82 3.40 -20.98
C ILE A 136 -0.90 4.93 -20.89
N ALA A 137 -0.32 5.65 -21.87
CA ALA A 137 -0.45 7.10 -21.93
C ALA A 137 -1.93 7.51 -21.97
N LYS A 138 -2.74 6.84 -22.79
CA LYS A 138 -4.17 7.12 -22.85
C LYS A 138 -4.90 6.85 -21.53
N GLU A 139 -4.58 5.76 -20.84
CA GLU A 139 -5.18 5.36 -19.56
C GLU A 139 -4.87 6.37 -18.44
N ILE A 140 -3.66 6.93 -18.41
CA ILE A 140 -3.25 7.97 -17.45
C ILE A 140 -3.85 9.35 -17.80
N GLY A 141 -4.48 9.50 -18.97
CA GLY A 141 -5.12 10.74 -19.42
C GLY A 141 -4.26 11.62 -20.33
N PHE A 142 -3.23 11.04 -20.94
CA PHE A 142 -2.38 11.64 -21.98
C PHE A 142 -2.82 11.19 -23.39
N GLU A 143 -2.13 11.67 -24.42
CA GLU A 143 -2.40 11.26 -25.80
C GLU A 143 -1.61 10.00 -26.16
N TYR A 144 -2.07 9.24 -27.16
CA TYR A 144 -1.35 8.05 -27.65
C TYR A 144 0.06 8.40 -28.15
N SER A 145 0.27 9.61 -28.66
CA SER A 145 1.59 10.14 -29.05
C SER A 145 2.55 10.31 -27.87
N ASP A 146 2.05 10.39 -26.64
CA ASP A 146 2.85 10.55 -25.44
C ASP A 146 3.40 9.21 -24.90
N GLY A 147 3.21 8.10 -25.62
CA GLY A 147 3.71 6.78 -25.20
C GLY A 147 5.22 6.76 -24.91
N GLU A 148 6.03 7.36 -25.78
CA GLU A 148 7.49 7.46 -25.56
C GLU A 148 7.86 8.31 -24.35
N LEU A 149 7.06 9.34 -24.04
CA LEU A 149 7.24 10.15 -22.83
C LEU A 149 7.02 9.30 -21.58
N MET A 150 5.94 8.48 -21.56
CA MET A 150 5.66 7.58 -20.44
C MET A 150 6.78 6.56 -20.24
N ARG A 151 7.31 6.00 -21.34
CA ARG A 151 8.46 5.08 -21.31
C ARG A 151 9.68 5.74 -20.70
N LEU A 152 10.03 6.94 -21.16
CA LEU A 152 11.20 7.67 -20.66
C LEU A 152 11.05 8.01 -19.18
N VAL A 153 9.86 8.45 -18.75
CA VAL A 153 9.58 8.76 -17.33
C VAL A 153 9.71 7.49 -16.49
N TYR A 154 9.15 6.36 -16.93
CA TYR A 154 9.31 5.10 -16.22
C TYR A 154 10.79 4.70 -16.08
N VAL A 155 11.57 4.76 -17.16
CA VAL A 155 13.00 4.41 -17.14
C VAL A 155 13.80 5.33 -16.22
N VAL A 156 13.50 6.63 -16.25
CA VAL A 156 14.23 7.62 -15.46
C VAL A 156 13.90 7.54 -13.97
N TYR A 157 12.66 7.25 -13.59
CA TYR A 157 12.24 7.32 -12.19
C TYR A 157 12.08 5.95 -11.52
N LEU A 158 11.61 4.94 -12.25
CA LEU A 158 11.10 3.70 -11.69
C LEU A 158 11.92 2.46 -12.05
N ASP A 159 12.50 2.38 -13.24
CA ASP A 159 13.18 1.16 -13.71
C ASP A 159 14.32 0.70 -12.78
N VAL A 160 15.14 1.65 -12.32
CA VAL A 160 16.20 1.34 -11.34
C VAL A 160 15.61 0.91 -9.99
N LEU A 161 14.57 1.58 -9.50
CA LEU A 161 13.91 1.23 -8.23
C LEU A 161 13.32 -0.19 -8.29
N VAL A 162 12.57 -0.50 -9.35
CA VAL A 162 11.93 -1.79 -9.58
C VAL A 162 12.97 -2.89 -9.78
N TYR A 163 14.07 -2.61 -10.49
CA TYR A 163 15.17 -3.56 -10.62
C TYR A 163 15.80 -3.90 -9.26
N TYR A 164 16.09 -2.88 -8.43
CA TYR A 164 16.61 -3.11 -7.08
C TYR A 164 15.65 -3.94 -6.22
N HIS A 165 14.33 -3.69 -6.36
CA HIS A 165 13.30 -4.46 -5.66
C HIS A 165 13.33 -5.93 -6.06
N LYS A 166 13.26 -6.21 -7.37
CA LYS A 166 13.27 -7.58 -7.92
C LYS A 166 14.59 -8.30 -7.60
N PHE A 167 15.74 -7.63 -7.74
CA PHE A 167 17.06 -8.21 -7.45
C PHE A 167 17.26 -8.57 -5.97
N LYS A 168 16.84 -7.70 -5.04
CA LYS A 168 16.97 -7.96 -3.61
C LYS A 168 16.05 -9.08 -3.12
N THR A 169 14.83 -9.15 -3.66
CA THR A 169 13.89 -10.25 -3.40
C THR A 169 14.47 -11.59 -3.85
N ILE A 170 15.14 -11.63 -5.01
CA ILE A 170 15.85 -12.81 -5.51
C ILE A 170 17.03 -13.17 -4.58
N GLN A 171 17.87 -12.21 -4.17
CA GLN A 171 18.98 -12.47 -3.25
C GLN A 171 18.51 -13.05 -1.90
N SER A 172 17.41 -12.55 -1.33
CA SER A 172 16.89 -13.09 -0.06
C SER A 172 16.40 -14.53 -0.17
N MET A 173 15.85 -14.94 -1.32
CA MET A 173 15.43 -16.33 -1.56
C MET A 173 16.62 -17.29 -1.68
N PHE A 174 17.77 -16.82 -2.16
CA PHE A 174 18.99 -17.63 -2.23
C PHE A 174 19.69 -17.79 -0.88
N MET A 175 19.54 -16.83 0.04
CA MET A 175 20.15 -16.93 1.38
C MET A 175 19.33 -17.76 2.38
N THR A 176 18.03 -18.01 2.12
CA THR A 176 17.16 -18.87 2.97
C THR A 176 17.21 -20.35 2.61
N LYS A 177 17.88 -20.72 1.51
CA LYS A 177 18.05 -22.12 1.05
C LYS A 177 19.38 -22.75 1.49
N LYS A 178 20.04 -22.21 2.51
CA LYS A 178 21.32 -22.72 3.03
C LYS A 178 21.22 -22.98 4.51
#